data_AF-A0A2V9ARH9-F1
#
_entry.id   AF-A0A2V9ARH9-F1
#
_cell.length_a   1.000
_cell.length_b   1.000
_cell.length_c   1.000
_cell.angle_alpha   90.00
_cell.angle_beta   90.00
_cell.angle_gamma   90.00
#
_symmetry.space_group_name_H-M   'P 1'
#
loop_
_entity.id
_entity.type
_entity.pdbx_description
1 polymer ?
#
loop_
_entity_poly.entity_id
_entity_poly.type
_entity_poly.pdbx_seq_one_letter_code
_entity_poly.pdbx_strand_id
1 'polypeptide(L)' 'MQETIIFSGTIIGEGQRVECEVRAIKTTLVGDPPLVSGYWIVESDVTDGLPDGNYELLVNRERTRFSRNAGQFLSRPY' A
#
# COMPACT_ATOMS: atom_id res chain seq x y z
N MET A 1 8.29 -17.66 9.71
CA MET A 1 9.23 -16.53 9.64
C MET A 1 8.47 -15.29 9.23
N GLN A 2 8.66 -14.17 9.94
CA GLN A 2 8.10 -12.88 9.54
C GLN A 2 9.24 -11.97 9.10
N GLU A 3 9.08 -11.33 7.95
CA GLU A 3 10.05 -10.39 7.41
C GLU A 3 9.32 -9.12 6.97
N THR A 4 9.93 -7.97 7.22
CA THR A 4 9.47 -6.72 6.62
C THR A 4 10.02 -6.64 5.21
N ILE A 5 9.15 -6.55 4.22
CA ILE A 5 9.52 -6.35 2.83
C ILE A 5 9.10 -4.97 2.35
N ILE A 6 9.88 -4.40 1.44
CA ILE A 6 9.54 -3.18 0.71
C ILE A 6 9.48 -3.57 -0.77
N PHE A 7 8.42 -3.15 -1.44
CA PHE A 7 8.22 -3.41 -2.86
C PHE A 7 7.39 -2.30 -3.49
N SER A 8 7.42 -2.22 -4.82
CA SER A 8 6.69 -1.20 -5.56
C SER A 8 5.19 -1.51 -5.62
N GLY A 9 4.38 -0.50 -5.35
CA GLY A 9 2.94 -0.49 -5.59
C GLY A 9 2.54 0.63 -6.54
N THR A 10 1.29 0.61 -6.98
CA THR A 10 0.72 1.70 -7.77
C THR A 10 -0.52 2.25 -7.08
N ILE A 11 -0.52 3.52 -6.76
CA ILE A 11 -1.68 4.25 -6.26
C ILE A 11 -2.51 4.72 -7.46
N ILE A 12 -3.80 4.46 -7.43
CA ILE A 12 -4.76 4.83 -8.45
C ILE A 12 -5.92 5.57 -7.78
N GLY A 13 -6.18 6.81 -8.18
CA GLY A 13 -7.27 7.62 -7.63
C GLY A 13 -7.19 9.07 -8.12
N GLU A 14 -8.30 9.82 -8.00
CA GLU A 14 -8.38 11.23 -8.42
C GLU A 14 -7.89 11.48 -9.88
N GLY A 15 -8.10 10.49 -10.77
CA GLY A 15 -7.65 10.57 -12.17
C GLY A 15 -6.14 10.39 -12.38
N GLN A 16 -5.39 10.07 -11.32
CA GLN A 16 -3.94 9.89 -11.35
C GLN A 16 -3.55 8.44 -11.08
N ARG A 17 -2.37 8.09 -11.60
CA ARG A 17 -1.67 6.83 -11.34
C ARG A 17 -0.25 7.17 -10.97
N VAL A 18 0.14 6.84 -9.74
CA VAL A 18 1.49 7.11 -9.25
C VAL A 18 2.11 5.84 -8.70
N GLU A 19 3.38 5.62 -9.02
CA GLU A 19 4.16 4.55 -8.41
C GLU A 19 4.61 4.99 -7.01
N CYS A 20 4.53 4.08 -6.06
CA CYS A 20 4.98 4.31 -4.69
C CYS A 20 5.69 3.08 -4.13
N GLU A 21 6.45 3.28 -3.07
CA GLU A 21 6.97 2.17 -2.28
C GLU A 21 5.98 1.77 -1.20
N VAL A 22 5.81 0.47 -1.03
CA VAL A 22 4.92 -0.13 -0.05
C VAL A 22 5.74 -1.03 0.84
N ARG A 23 5.64 -0.78 2.15
CA ARG A 23 6.18 -1.64 3.18
C ARG A 23 5.09 -2.59 3.63
N ALA A 24 5.41 -3.88 3.75
CA ALA A 24 4.50 -4.87 4.32
C ALA A 24 5.20 -5.94 5.14
N ILE A 25 4.43 -6.67 5.95
CA ILE A 25 4.92 -7.85 6.66
C ILE A 25 4.63 -9.09 5.82
N LYS A 26 5.69 -9.76 5.38
CA LYS A 26 5.62 -11.09 4.76
C LYS A 26 5.75 -12.15 5.83
N THR A 27 4.68 -12.90 6.04
CA THR A 27 4.65 -14.07 6.92
C THR A 27 4.78 -15.33 6.06
N THR A 28 5.88 -16.05 6.22
CA THR A 28 6.12 -17.34 5.56
C THR A 28 5.99 -18.47 6.59
N LEU A 29 5.04 -19.38 6.38
CA LEU A 29 4.86 -20.59 7.19
C LEU A 29 5.34 -21.81 6.39
N VAL A 30 5.92 -22.80 7.07
CA VAL A 30 6.44 -24.00 6.39
C VAL A 30 5.27 -24.80 5.85
N GLY A 31 5.19 -24.95 4.53
CA GLY A 31 4.12 -25.68 3.84
C GLY A 31 3.01 -24.81 3.25
N ASP A 32 3.00 -23.50 3.55
CA ASP A 32 1.99 -22.54 3.05
C ASP A 32 2.61 -21.48 2.14
N PRO A 33 1.85 -20.93 1.19
CA PRO A 33 2.28 -19.77 0.42
C PRO A 33 2.50 -18.55 1.34
N PRO A 34 3.51 -17.71 1.05
CA PRO A 34 3.79 -16.54 1.86
C PRO A 34 2.62 -15.57 1.84
N LEU A 35 2.16 -15.18 3.03
CA LEU A 35 1.09 -14.20 3.22
C LEU A 35 1.70 -12.82 3.41
N VAL A 36 1.20 -11.81 2.70
CA VAL A 36 1.61 -10.42 2.88
C VAL A 36 0.47 -9.66 3.55
N SER A 37 0.75 -8.99 4.66
CA SER A 37 -0.24 -8.23 5.42
C SER A 37 0.37 -6.98 6.05
N GLY A 38 -0.50 -6.06 6.49
CA GLY A 38 -0.10 -4.76 7.01
C GLY A 38 0.56 -3.94 5.91
N TYR A 39 -0.21 -3.37 4.99
CA TYR A 39 0.35 -2.54 3.93
C TYR A 39 0.51 -1.11 4.45
N TRP A 40 1.72 -0.57 4.40
CA TRP A 40 2.03 0.83 4.70
C TRP A 40 2.65 1.48 3.47
N ILE A 41 2.05 2.58 3.01
CA ILE A 41 2.64 3.41 1.96
C ILE A 41 3.83 4.13 2.57
N VAL A 42 4.99 4.02 1.94
CA VAL A 42 6.18 4.77 2.32
C VAL A 42 6.00 6.20 1.78
N GLU A 43 6.08 7.18 2.66
CA GLU A 43 5.99 8.59 2.29
C GLU A 43 7.15 8.96 1.35
N SER A 44 6.83 9.66 0.29
CA SER A 44 7.74 10.16 -0.75
C SER A 44 7.15 11.42 -1.35
N ASP A 45 7.97 12.27 -1.97
CA ASP A 45 7.51 13.53 -2.60
C ASP A 45 6.30 13.33 -3.52
N VAL A 46 6.24 12.18 -4.22
CA VAL A 46 5.15 11.79 -5.11
C VAL A 46 3.85 11.51 -4.34
N THR A 47 3.93 10.73 -3.26
CA THR A 47 2.74 10.40 -2.45
C THR A 47 2.29 11.60 -1.63
N ASP A 48 3.23 12.49 -1.27
CA ASP A 48 2.95 13.73 -0.55
C ASP A 48 2.22 14.77 -1.40
N GLY A 49 2.40 14.73 -2.72
CA GLY A 49 1.67 15.58 -3.65
C GLY A 49 0.22 15.18 -3.91
N LEU A 50 -0.23 14.00 -3.45
CA LEU A 50 -1.59 13.51 -3.72
C LEU A 50 -2.64 14.30 -2.93
N PRO A 51 -3.75 14.77 -3.53
CA PRO A 51 -4.81 15.40 -2.74
C PRO A 51 -5.41 14.44 -1.71
N ASP A 52 -6.05 14.98 -0.67
CA ASP A 52 -6.88 14.15 0.20
C ASP A 52 -8.03 13.53 -0.61
N GLY A 53 -8.31 12.25 -0.39
CA GLY A 53 -9.22 11.52 -1.27
C GLY A 53 -9.21 10.02 -1.03
N ASN A 54 -9.95 9.31 -1.88
CA ASN A 54 -10.01 7.85 -1.86
C ASN A 54 -9.15 7.29 -2.99
N TYR A 55 -8.35 6.29 -2.65
CA TYR A 55 -7.37 5.71 -3.55
C TYR A 55 -7.40 4.18 -3.48
N GLU A 56 -6.93 3.55 -4.55
CA GLU A 56 -6.71 2.11 -4.64
C GLU A 56 -5.21 1.84 -4.80
N LEU A 57 -4.67 0.98 -3.93
CA LEU A 57 -3.30 0.52 -3.98
C LEU A 57 -3.29 -0.80 -4.72
N LEU A 58 -2.67 -0.82 -5.89
CA LEU A 58 -2.45 -2.04 -6.65
C LEU A 58 -1.09 -2.63 -6.26
N VAL A 59 -1.11 -3.80 -5.63
CA VAL A 59 0.07 -4.52 -5.16
C VAL A 59 -0.10 -6.01 -5.43
N ASN A 60 0.87 -6.66 -6.09
CA ASN A 60 0.78 -8.10 -6.40
C ASN A 60 -0.55 -8.54 -7.07
N ARG A 61 -1.14 -7.68 -7.91
CA ARG A 61 -2.49 -7.85 -8.54
C ARG A 61 -3.67 -7.80 -7.57
N GLU A 62 -3.43 -7.57 -6.29
CA GLU A 62 -4.45 -7.23 -5.31
C GLU A 62 -4.69 -5.73 -5.30
N ARG A 63 -5.95 -5.34 -5.07
CA ARG A 63 -6.35 -3.94 -4.89
C ARG A 63 -6.77 -3.73 -3.45
N THR A 64 -6.06 -2.86 -2.76
CA THR A 64 -6.39 -2.46 -1.40
C THR A 64 -6.89 -1.02 -1.43
N ARG A 65 -8.07 -0.76 -0.86
CA ARG A 65 -8.60 0.60 -0.77
C ARG A 65 -8.01 1.31 0.44
N PHE A 66 -7.67 2.58 0.26
CA PHE A 66 -7.19 3.44 1.33
C PHE A 66 -7.67 4.87 1.09
N SER A 67 -7.67 5.67 2.14
CA SER A 67 -8.03 7.08 2.06
C SER A 67 -6.88 7.94 2.54
N ARG A 68 -6.58 9.03 1.84
CA ARG A 68 -5.68 10.07 2.34
C ARG A 68 -6.52 11.16 3.01
N ASN A 69 -6.18 11.50 4.25
CA ASN A 69 -6.84 12.57 5.00
C ASN A 69 -5.80 13.36 5.80
N ALA A 70 -5.79 14.69 5.63
CA ALA A 70 -4.83 15.58 6.27
C ALA A 70 -3.37 15.15 6.03
N GLY A 71 -3.09 14.66 4.82
CA GLY A 71 -1.77 14.18 4.43
C GLY A 71 -1.46 12.73 4.84
N GLN A 72 -2.27 12.10 5.69
CA GLN A 72 -2.02 10.74 6.19
C GLN A 72 -2.82 9.68 5.42
N PHE A 73 -2.16 8.58 5.06
CA PHE A 73 -2.82 7.41 4.48
C PHE A 73 -3.43 6.52 5.57
N LEU A 74 -4.75 6.38 5.55
CA LEU A 74 -5.51 5.52 6.43
C LEU A 74 -5.90 4.25 5.67
N SER A 75 -5.30 3.12 6.07
CA SER A 75 -5.78 1.81 5.65
C SER A 75 -7.05 1.48 6.43
N ARG A 76 -8.23 1.63 5.82
CA ARG A 76 -9.47 1.15 6.43
C ARG A 76 -9.72 -0.31 6.03
N PRO A 77 -9.76 -1.26 6.97
CA PRO A 77 -10.50 -2.50 6.74
C PRO A 77 -12.00 -2.15 6.73
N TYR A 78 -12.77 -2.78 5.83
CA TYR A 78 -14.24 -2.74 5.88
C TYR A 78 -14.75 -3.35 7.18
#